data_AF-A0A972UVB2-F1
#
_entry.id   AF-A0A972UVB2-F1
#
_cell.length_a   1.000
_cell.length_b   1.000
_cell.length_c   1.000
_cell.angle_alpha   90.00
_cell.angle_beta   90.00
_cell.angle_gamma   90.00
#
_symmetry.space_group_name_H-M   'P 1'
#
loop_
_entity.id
_entity.type
_entity.pdbx_description
1 polymer ?
#
loop_
_entity_poly.entity_id
_entity_poly.type
_entity_poly.pdbx_seq_one_letter_code
_entity_poly.pdbx_strand_id
1 'polypeptide(L)'
;MKTLPTQSTDRIISLDVLRGFAVLGILIMNIQSFSMISSAYFFPTSFGDFTGANRWVWILSYVFGDLKFMTIFSILFGAGIILFTERLKAKGIKSISLHYRRIFCLLIFGLLHAYLLWYGDILVAYALCGMLVVLFRKMKPKKLIWLGLLFFSIATFLYFLSGFSMQFWTPESLTNFNETWQPGAETVNHHLQVMRGSWIEQMEIRVVESIGMQTYVFLSYFGWRCTGLMMIGMALFKLKILSAEKTRKFYFRMALIALTLGLTLVIFGVIQLINNGFEIKYSFFIGSQFNYWG
;
A
#
# COMPACT_ATOMS: atom_id res chain seq x y z
N MET A 1 -3.27 36.22 -8.44
CA MET A 1 -2.07 35.98 -7.62
C MET A 1 -1.30 34.81 -8.24
N LYS A 2 -0.11 35.05 -8.82
CA LYS A 2 0.71 34.00 -9.46
C LYS A 2 1.25 33.06 -8.37
N THR A 3 0.87 31.79 -8.40
CA THR A 3 1.48 30.76 -7.55
C THR A 3 2.86 30.41 -8.10
N LEU A 4 3.89 31.12 -7.63
CA LEU A 4 5.28 30.79 -7.96
C LEU A 4 5.69 29.44 -7.33
N PRO A 5 6.58 28.67 -7.97
CA PRO A 5 7.14 27.45 -7.38
C PRO A 5 7.81 27.72 -6.03
N THR A 6 7.75 26.77 -5.09
CA THR A 6 8.45 26.90 -3.80
C THR A 6 9.96 27.02 -4.02
N GLN A 7 10.56 28.09 -3.49
CA GLN A 7 12.01 28.28 -3.49
C GLN A 7 12.70 27.15 -2.69
N SER A 8 13.93 26.79 -3.07
CA SER A 8 14.66 25.62 -2.54
C SER A 8 14.89 25.69 -1.03
N THR A 9 15.03 26.90 -0.47
CA THR A 9 15.26 27.18 0.95
C THR A 9 14.07 26.83 1.86
N ASP A 10 12.87 26.69 1.30
CA ASP A 10 11.65 26.33 2.05
C ASP A 10 11.38 24.81 2.07
N ARG A 11 12.30 23.94 1.60
CA ARG A 11 12.05 22.49 1.52
C ARG A 11 12.59 21.73 2.73
N ILE A 12 11.84 20.73 3.18
CA ILE A 12 12.28 19.81 4.23
C ILE A 12 13.00 18.66 3.54
N ILE A 13 14.33 18.77 3.45
CA ILE A 13 15.19 17.83 2.70
C ILE A 13 14.97 16.38 3.16
N SER A 14 14.83 16.15 4.47
CA SER A 14 14.59 14.81 5.03
C SER A 14 13.32 14.14 4.47
N LEU A 15 12.25 14.90 4.27
CA LEU A 15 11.00 14.37 3.69
C LEU A 15 11.17 14.01 2.21
N ASP A 16 11.93 14.81 1.46
CA ASP A 16 12.14 14.57 0.04
C ASP A 16 13.05 13.35 -0.19
N VAL A 17 14.10 13.19 0.63
CA VAL A 17 14.98 12.00 0.62
C VAL A 17 14.18 10.73 0.97
N LEU A 18 13.36 10.77 2.02
CA LEU A 18 12.54 9.62 2.41
C LEU A 18 11.53 9.22 1.33
N ARG A 19 10.97 10.19 0.58
CA ARG A 19 10.11 9.89 -0.56
C ARG A 19 10.87 9.20 -1.68
N GLY A 20 12.03 9.73 -2.07
CA GLY A 20 12.88 9.11 -3.10
C GLY A 20 13.26 7.68 -2.74
N PHE A 21 13.69 7.46 -1.49
CA PHE A 21 14.00 6.13 -0.98
C PHE A 21 12.79 5.19 -0.98
N ALA A 22 11.61 5.67 -0.60
CA ALA A 22 10.37 4.88 -0.66
C ALA A 22 10.03 4.44 -2.10
N VAL A 23 10.19 5.33 -3.08
CA VAL A 23 9.95 4.99 -4.49
C VAL A 23 10.91 3.90 -4.97
N LEU A 24 12.19 3.96 -4.60
CA LEU A 24 13.16 2.93 -4.93
C LEU A 24 12.81 1.58 -4.30
N GLY A 25 12.33 1.56 -3.06
CA GLY A 25 11.94 0.32 -2.41
C GLY A 25 10.64 -0.30 -2.95
N ILE A 26 9.69 0.53 -3.41
CA ILE A 26 8.48 0.05 -4.10
C ILE A 26 8.85 -0.72 -5.39
N LEU A 27 9.94 -0.33 -6.05
CA LEU A 27 10.41 -1.00 -7.27
C LEU A 27 10.66 -2.50 -7.06
N ILE A 28 11.13 -2.92 -5.88
CA ILE A 28 11.44 -4.33 -5.58
C ILE A 28 10.21 -5.21 -5.82
N MET A 29 9.05 -4.79 -5.28
CA MET A 29 7.80 -5.54 -5.42
C MET A 29 7.17 -5.37 -6.81
N ASN A 30 7.38 -4.22 -7.45
CA ASN A 30 6.91 -4.01 -8.82
C ASN A 30 7.64 -4.92 -9.81
N ILE A 31 8.95 -5.17 -9.63
CA ILE A 31 9.69 -6.13 -10.48
C ILE A 31 9.02 -7.50 -10.43
N GLN A 32 8.59 -7.97 -9.25
CA GLN A 32 7.83 -9.21 -9.12
C GLN A 32 6.49 -9.14 -9.87
N SER A 33 5.71 -8.07 -9.67
CA SER A 33 4.43 -7.87 -10.36
C SER A 33 4.55 -7.82 -11.90
N PHE A 34 5.64 -7.30 -12.44
CA PHE A 34 5.86 -7.21 -13.89
C PHE A 34 6.49 -8.47 -14.49
N SER A 35 7.15 -9.30 -13.68
CA SER A 35 7.87 -10.50 -14.17
C SER A 35 7.06 -11.79 -14.06
N MET A 36 6.00 -11.80 -13.25
CA MET A 36 5.19 -12.99 -12.95
C MET A 36 3.71 -12.74 -13.18
N ILE A 37 2.89 -13.79 -13.09
CA ILE A 37 1.42 -13.67 -13.10
C ILE A 37 0.89 -12.98 -11.83
N SER A 38 -0.29 -12.37 -11.89
CA SER A 38 -0.88 -11.61 -10.77
C SER A 38 -0.91 -12.39 -9.44
N SER A 39 -1.30 -13.67 -9.47
CA SER A 39 -1.41 -14.51 -8.27
C SER A 39 -0.05 -14.75 -7.58
N ALA A 40 1.05 -14.70 -8.33
CA ALA A 40 2.41 -14.92 -7.81
C ALA A 40 2.90 -13.79 -6.90
N TYR A 41 2.27 -12.61 -6.98
CA TYR A 41 2.55 -11.52 -6.05
C TYR A 41 2.22 -11.91 -4.61
N PHE A 42 1.09 -12.58 -4.43
CA PHE A 42 0.60 -12.99 -3.13
C PHE A 42 1.01 -14.44 -2.79
N PHE A 43 1.13 -15.32 -3.80
CA PHE A 43 1.39 -16.76 -3.62
C PHE A 43 2.61 -17.21 -4.40
N PRO A 44 3.78 -17.31 -3.76
CA PRO A 44 5.03 -17.61 -4.47
C PRO A 44 5.06 -19.01 -5.09
N THR A 45 4.17 -19.91 -4.68
CA THR A 45 4.05 -21.27 -5.23
C THR A 45 3.12 -21.36 -6.44
N SER A 46 2.40 -20.28 -6.78
CA SER A 46 1.49 -20.27 -7.93
C SER A 46 2.19 -20.14 -9.28
N PHE A 47 3.46 -19.73 -9.29
CA PHE A 47 4.24 -19.55 -10.51
C PHE A 47 5.74 -19.71 -10.26
N GLY A 48 6.39 -20.57 -11.05
CA GLY A 48 7.81 -20.87 -10.93
C GLY A 48 8.14 -21.82 -9.78
N ASP A 49 9.43 -22.03 -9.55
CA ASP A 49 9.94 -22.92 -8.51
C ASP A 49 10.21 -22.15 -7.21
N PHE A 50 9.65 -22.64 -6.09
CA PHE A 50 9.85 -22.08 -4.74
C PHE A 50 10.96 -22.81 -3.97
N THR A 51 12.10 -23.05 -4.61
CA THR A 51 13.26 -23.67 -3.97
C THR A 51 14.51 -22.79 -4.08
N GLY A 52 15.58 -23.21 -3.38
CA GLY A 52 16.91 -22.61 -3.48
C GLY A 52 16.91 -21.08 -3.35
N ALA A 53 17.50 -20.41 -4.35
CA ALA A 53 17.63 -18.96 -4.39
C ALA A 53 16.28 -18.24 -4.50
N ASN A 54 15.31 -18.79 -5.24
CA ASN A 54 13.99 -18.16 -5.43
C ASN A 54 13.25 -18.01 -4.11
N ARG A 55 13.33 -19.03 -3.24
CA ARG A 55 12.76 -18.99 -1.89
C ARG A 55 13.38 -17.87 -1.05
N TRP A 56 14.71 -17.72 -1.09
CA TRP A 56 15.39 -16.65 -0.33
C TRP A 56 15.07 -15.26 -0.88
N VAL A 57 15.01 -15.09 -2.20
CA VAL A 57 14.60 -13.84 -2.83
C VAL A 57 13.18 -13.47 -2.38
N TRP A 58 12.25 -14.41 -2.39
CA TRP A 58 10.89 -14.16 -1.90
C TRP A 58 10.88 -13.79 -0.41
N ILE A 59 11.58 -14.54 0.45
CA ILE A 59 11.65 -14.24 1.90
C ILE A 59 12.19 -12.83 2.14
N LEU A 60 13.30 -12.46 1.48
CA LEU A 60 13.92 -11.14 1.66
C LEU A 60 13.01 -10.02 1.13
N SER A 61 12.41 -10.20 -0.05
CA SER A 61 11.45 -9.24 -0.63
C SER A 61 10.21 -9.11 0.25
N TYR A 62 9.68 -10.21 0.80
CA TYR A 62 8.53 -10.19 1.68
C TYR A 62 8.86 -9.50 3.02
N VAL A 63 10.00 -9.82 3.64
CA VAL A 63 10.39 -9.26 4.94
C VAL A 63 10.76 -7.77 4.84
N PHE A 64 11.49 -7.34 3.80
CA PHE A 64 12.03 -5.97 3.73
C PHE A 64 11.32 -5.07 2.71
N GLY A 65 10.66 -5.63 1.70
CA GLY A 65 10.03 -4.90 0.61
C GLY A 65 8.51 -4.78 0.77
N ASP A 66 7.82 -5.91 0.85
CA ASP A 66 6.36 -5.97 0.71
C ASP A 66 5.66 -5.12 1.76
N LEU A 67 4.82 -4.19 1.32
CA LEU A 67 4.12 -3.16 2.10
C LEU A 67 4.98 -2.09 2.80
N LYS A 68 6.28 -2.31 3.08
CA LYS A 68 7.11 -1.43 3.93
C LYS A 68 7.26 -0.04 3.32
N PHE A 69 7.67 -0.01 2.06
CA PHE A 69 7.91 1.25 1.36
C PHE A 69 6.62 1.98 1.01
N MET A 70 5.54 1.25 0.72
CA MET A 70 4.20 1.85 0.61
C MET A 70 3.72 2.44 1.94
N THR A 71 4.04 1.83 3.08
CA THR A 71 3.76 2.41 4.42
C THR A 71 4.43 3.76 4.59
N ILE A 72 5.74 3.80 4.33
CA ILE A 72 6.52 5.04 4.41
C ILE A 72 5.92 6.10 3.48
N PHE A 73 5.62 5.72 2.23
CA PHE A 73 5.05 6.63 1.25
C PHE A 73 3.67 7.18 1.68
N SER A 74 2.77 6.33 2.20
CA SER A 74 1.45 6.74 2.75
C SER A 74 1.59 7.73 3.90
N ILE A 75 2.48 7.45 4.86
CA ILE A 75 2.76 8.32 6.01
C ILE A 75 3.27 9.68 5.53
N LEU A 76 4.24 9.69 4.61
CA LEU A 76 4.82 10.92 4.04
C LEU A 76 3.83 11.71 3.19
N PHE A 77 2.88 11.04 2.55
CA PHE A 77 1.80 11.68 1.83
C PHE A 77 0.89 12.44 2.80
N GLY A 78 0.42 11.79 3.86
CA GLY A 78 -0.39 12.42 4.91
C GLY A 78 0.33 13.60 5.58
N ALA A 79 1.61 13.45 5.92
CA ALA A 79 2.46 14.54 6.41
C ALA A 79 2.54 15.71 5.40
N GLY A 80 2.67 15.39 4.11
CA GLY A 80 2.69 16.36 3.03
C GLY A 80 1.42 17.21 2.93
N ILE A 81 0.26 16.64 3.28
CA ILE A 81 -1.02 17.38 3.32
C ILE A 81 -0.99 18.44 4.43
N ILE A 82 -0.50 18.10 5.63
CA ILE A 82 -0.38 19.09 6.72
C ILE A 82 0.59 20.19 6.32
N LEU A 83 1.79 19.80 5.86
CA LEU A 83 2.81 20.75 5.43
C LEU A 83 2.29 21.71 4.34
N PHE A 84 1.61 21.18 3.33
CA PHE A 84 1.03 21.97 2.25
C PHE A 84 -0.04 22.93 2.74
N THR A 85 -0.98 22.44 3.56
CA THR A 85 -2.11 23.25 4.03
C THR A 85 -1.70 24.33 5.04
N GLU A 86 -0.72 24.07 5.89
CA GLU A 86 -0.17 25.04 6.84
C GLU A 86 0.61 26.15 6.13
N ARG A 87 1.45 25.80 5.14
CA ARG A 87 2.18 26.80 4.33
C ARG A 87 1.26 27.75 3.59
N LEU A 88 0.21 27.23 2.96
CA LEU A 88 -0.76 28.06 2.24
C LEU A 88 -1.56 28.94 3.20
N LYS A 89 -1.91 28.43 4.39
CA LYS A 89 -2.58 29.21 5.43
C LYS A 89 -1.70 30.37 5.92
N ALA A 90 -0.40 30.14 6.12
CA ALA A 90 0.55 31.18 6.51
C ALA A 90 0.67 32.32 5.47
N LYS A 91 0.41 32.00 4.19
CA LYS A 91 0.37 32.98 3.08
C LYS A 91 -1.02 33.59 2.84
N GLY A 92 -2.01 33.31 3.69
CA GLY A 92 -3.39 33.80 3.54
C GLY A 92 -4.17 33.17 2.36
N ILE A 93 -3.65 32.08 1.76
CA ILE A 93 -4.24 31.44 0.58
C ILE A 93 -5.24 30.36 1.02
N LYS A 94 -6.36 30.23 0.30
CA LYS A 94 -7.37 29.17 0.50
C LYS A 94 -6.77 27.79 0.25
N SER A 95 -6.24 27.16 1.30
CA SER A 95 -5.46 25.92 1.22
C SER A 95 -6.24 24.71 0.71
N ILE A 96 -7.54 24.64 1.00
CA ILE A 96 -8.35 23.46 0.68
C ILE A 96 -8.72 23.37 -0.80
N SER A 97 -9.12 24.47 -1.42
CA SER A 97 -9.45 24.48 -2.85
C SER A 97 -8.25 24.05 -3.70
N LEU A 98 -7.05 24.53 -3.37
CA LEU A 98 -5.82 24.12 -4.06
C LEU A 98 -5.43 22.66 -3.79
N HIS A 99 -5.66 22.16 -2.57
CA HIS A 99 -5.45 20.74 -2.25
C HIS A 99 -6.34 19.85 -3.13
N TYR A 100 -7.65 20.11 -3.18
CA TYR A 100 -8.57 19.33 -4.00
C TYR A 100 -8.22 19.41 -5.49
N ARG A 101 -7.83 20.57 -6.02
CA ARG A 101 -7.39 20.68 -7.42
C ARG A 101 -6.17 19.80 -7.70
N ARG A 102 -5.15 19.83 -6.83
CA ARG A 102 -3.95 19.00 -6.97
C ARG A 102 -4.26 17.51 -6.88
N ILE A 103 -5.10 17.12 -5.93
CA ILE A 103 -5.50 15.73 -5.74
C ILE A 103 -6.42 15.24 -6.87
N PHE A 104 -7.25 16.11 -7.44
CA PHE A 104 -8.05 15.79 -8.62
C PHE A 104 -7.17 15.56 -9.86
N CYS A 105 -6.14 16.38 -10.08
CA CYS A 105 -5.15 16.10 -11.12
C CYS A 105 -4.44 14.76 -10.86
N LEU A 106 -4.07 14.47 -9.61
CA LEU A 106 -3.49 13.17 -9.23
C LEU A 106 -4.43 12.01 -9.56
N LEU A 107 -5.72 12.16 -9.30
CA LEU A 107 -6.75 11.17 -9.64
C LEU A 107 -6.81 10.91 -11.14
N ILE A 108 -6.81 11.97 -11.97
CA ILE A 108 -6.82 11.83 -13.43
C ILE A 108 -5.57 11.08 -13.91
N PHE A 109 -4.38 11.48 -13.44
CA PHE A 109 -3.14 10.78 -13.80
C PHE A 109 -3.13 9.33 -13.31
N GLY A 110 -3.67 9.07 -12.12
CA GLY A 110 -3.83 7.71 -11.60
C GLY A 110 -4.76 6.86 -12.45
N LEU A 111 -5.91 7.40 -12.88
CA LEU A 111 -6.83 6.69 -13.77
C LEU A 111 -6.17 6.40 -15.12
N LEU A 112 -5.53 7.39 -15.74
CA LEU A 112 -4.79 7.17 -16.98
C LEU A 112 -3.70 6.11 -16.80
N HIS A 113 -2.95 6.16 -15.70
CA HIS A 113 -1.90 5.18 -15.40
C HIS A 113 -2.47 3.78 -15.16
N ALA A 114 -3.54 3.63 -14.37
CA ALA A 114 -4.18 2.35 -14.08
C ALA A 114 -4.66 1.64 -15.35
N TYR A 115 -5.44 2.35 -16.16
CA TYR A 115 -6.09 1.76 -17.33
C TYR A 115 -5.19 1.70 -18.56
N LEU A 116 -4.26 2.64 -18.74
CA LEU A 116 -3.40 2.67 -19.95
C LEU A 116 -2.04 2.01 -19.74
N LEU A 117 -1.55 1.86 -18.50
CA LEU A 117 -0.17 1.39 -18.25
C LEU A 117 -0.11 0.16 -17.35
N TRP A 118 -0.68 0.20 -16.14
CA TRP A 118 -0.54 -0.90 -15.18
C TRP A 118 -1.58 -0.86 -14.06
N TYR A 119 -2.23 -2.01 -13.80
CA TYR A 119 -3.33 -2.16 -12.85
C TYR A 119 -2.93 -1.96 -11.38
N GLY A 120 -1.65 -2.10 -11.02
CA GLY A 120 -1.14 -1.89 -9.67
C GLY A 120 -0.99 -0.42 -9.25
N ASP A 121 -1.67 0.51 -9.92
CA ASP A 121 -1.64 1.93 -9.60
C ASP A 121 -2.05 2.22 -8.14
N ILE A 122 -1.24 3.03 -7.45
CA ILE A 122 -1.55 3.51 -6.11
C ILE A 122 -2.15 4.93 -6.11
N LEU A 123 -2.03 5.67 -7.22
CA LEU A 123 -2.36 7.09 -7.27
C LEU A 123 -3.86 7.34 -7.11
N VAL A 124 -4.71 6.50 -7.71
CA VAL A 124 -6.17 6.59 -7.55
C VAL A 124 -6.55 6.47 -6.08
N ALA A 125 -6.08 5.41 -5.41
CA ALA A 125 -6.36 5.19 -4.00
C ALA A 125 -5.84 6.35 -3.13
N TYR A 126 -4.62 6.82 -3.40
CA TYR A 126 -4.04 7.94 -2.66
C TYR A 126 -4.79 9.24 -2.88
N ALA A 127 -5.33 9.47 -4.07
CA ALA A 127 -6.15 10.62 -4.35
C ALA A 127 -7.47 10.55 -3.57
N LEU A 128 -8.17 9.42 -3.62
CA LEU A 128 -9.43 9.22 -2.88
C LEU A 128 -9.23 9.36 -1.36
N CYS A 129 -8.24 8.66 -0.81
CA CYS A 129 -7.87 8.79 0.60
C CYS A 129 -7.46 10.24 0.93
N GLY A 130 -6.65 10.87 0.09
CA GLY A 130 -6.18 12.26 0.22
C GLY A 130 -7.30 13.30 0.24
N MET A 131 -8.37 13.07 -0.50
CA MET A 131 -9.59 13.90 -0.50
C MET A 131 -10.37 13.76 0.82
N LEU A 132 -10.34 12.58 1.44
CA LEU A 132 -10.98 12.31 2.73
C LEU A 132 -10.14 12.83 3.90
N VAL A 133 -8.86 12.43 3.99
CA VAL A 133 -8.04 12.67 5.19
C VAL A 133 -7.78 14.15 5.47
N VAL A 134 -7.79 15.00 4.43
CA VAL A 134 -7.60 16.45 4.57
C VAL A 134 -8.68 17.11 5.44
N LEU A 135 -9.87 16.51 5.54
CA LEU A 135 -10.94 16.99 6.42
C LEU A 135 -10.53 16.91 7.90
N PHE A 136 -9.73 15.91 8.27
CA PHE A 136 -9.23 15.70 9.63
C PHE A 136 -7.97 16.50 9.96
N ARG A 137 -7.42 17.27 9.01
CA ARG A 137 -6.14 18.00 9.18
C ARG A 137 -6.09 18.94 10.40
N LYS A 138 -7.23 19.42 10.90
CA LYS A 138 -7.29 20.32 12.07
C LYS A 138 -7.32 19.59 13.41
N MET A 139 -7.46 18.27 13.42
CA MET A 139 -7.54 17.47 14.64
C MET A 139 -6.21 17.44 15.41
N LYS A 140 -6.31 17.21 16.73
CA LYS A 140 -5.14 17.00 17.60
C LYS A 140 -4.42 15.70 17.23
N PRO A 141 -3.07 15.62 17.36
CA PRO A 141 -2.29 14.44 16.97
C PRO A 141 -2.78 13.13 17.61
N LYS A 142 -3.13 13.15 18.90
CA LYS A 142 -3.66 11.96 19.60
C LYS A 142 -4.92 11.39 18.94
N LYS A 143 -5.85 12.25 18.50
CA LYS A 143 -7.08 11.81 17.81
C LYS A 143 -6.77 11.27 16.42
N LEU A 144 -5.80 11.87 15.72
CA LEU A 144 -5.35 11.39 14.40
C LEU A 144 -4.69 10.00 14.47
N ILE A 145 -3.90 9.73 15.52
CA ILE A 145 -3.33 8.39 15.75
C ILE A 145 -4.43 7.38 16.02
N TRP A 146 -5.36 7.69 16.92
CA TRP A 146 -6.46 6.78 17.26
C TRP A 146 -7.35 6.46 16.06
N LEU A 147 -7.80 7.48 15.32
CA LEU A 147 -8.55 7.25 14.08
C LEU A 147 -7.70 6.53 13.04
N GLY A 148 -6.43 6.89 12.90
CA GLY A 148 -5.52 6.23 11.98
C GLY A 148 -5.41 4.73 12.24
N LEU A 149 -5.24 4.33 13.50
CA LEU A 149 -5.25 2.93 13.93
C LEU A 149 -6.62 2.28 13.71
N LEU A 150 -7.72 2.98 14.01
CA LEU A 150 -9.07 2.46 13.75
C LEU A 150 -9.28 2.14 12.27
N PHE A 151 -9.00 3.10 11.38
CA PHE A 151 -9.12 2.89 9.93
C PHE A 151 -8.18 1.78 9.45
N PHE A 152 -6.95 1.73 9.96
CA PHE A 152 -6.00 0.67 9.64
C PHE A 152 -6.50 -0.72 10.08
N SER A 153 -7.17 -0.85 11.22
CA SER A 153 -7.73 -2.12 11.70
C SER A 153 -8.95 -2.61 10.91
N ILE A 154 -9.64 -1.74 10.16
CA ILE A 154 -10.86 -2.13 9.42
C ILE A 154 -10.54 -3.22 8.39
N ALA A 155 -9.41 -3.13 7.67
CA ALA A 155 -9.01 -4.16 6.71
C ALA A 155 -8.83 -5.53 7.37
N THR A 156 -8.14 -5.59 8.52
CA THR A 156 -7.98 -6.81 9.30
C THR A 156 -9.33 -7.38 9.74
N PHE A 157 -10.24 -6.52 10.21
CA PHE A 157 -11.58 -6.95 10.60
C PHE A 157 -12.36 -7.53 9.41
N LEU A 158 -12.33 -6.88 8.25
CA LEU A 158 -12.99 -7.37 7.04
C LEU A 158 -12.39 -8.69 6.55
N TYR A 159 -11.08 -8.88 6.65
CA TYR A 159 -10.42 -10.13 6.30
C TYR A 159 -10.84 -11.26 7.23
N PHE A 160 -10.84 -11.05 8.55
CA PHE A 160 -11.32 -12.07 9.49
C PHE A 160 -12.80 -12.38 9.29
N LEU A 161 -13.64 -11.36 9.04
CA LEU A 161 -15.05 -11.56 8.75
C LEU A 161 -15.25 -12.39 7.46
N SER A 162 -14.46 -12.11 6.42
CA SER A 162 -14.48 -12.88 5.17
C SER A 162 -13.99 -14.32 5.38
N GLY A 163 -12.94 -14.53 6.16
CA GLY A 163 -12.45 -15.87 6.49
C GLY A 163 -13.46 -16.67 7.31
N PHE A 164 -14.17 -16.03 8.23
CA PHE A 164 -15.27 -16.65 8.99
C PHE A 164 -16.48 -16.96 8.10
N SER A 165 -16.79 -16.12 7.11
CA SER A 165 -17.95 -16.33 6.24
C SER A 165 -17.77 -17.49 5.26
N MET A 166 -16.53 -17.92 4.96
CA MET A 166 -16.23 -19.01 4.03
C MET A 166 -16.97 -20.31 4.33
N GLN A 167 -17.25 -20.61 5.60
CA GLN A 167 -18.01 -21.81 5.99
C GLN A 167 -19.45 -21.82 5.48
N PHE A 168 -19.97 -20.65 5.06
CA PHE A 168 -21.30 -20.47 4.50
C PHE A 168 -21.28 -20.29 2.98
N TRP A 169 -20.11 -20.39 2.33
CA TRP A 169 -19.99 -20.22 0.89
C TRP A 169 -20.42 -21.49 0.14
N THR A 170 -20.91 -21.31 -1.09
CA THR A 170 -21.24 -22.45 -1.95
C THR A 170 -19.96 -23.17 -2.41
N PRO A 171 -20.02 -24.48 -2.73
CA PRO A 171 -18.88 -25.21 -3.30
C PRO A 171 -18.30 -24.53 -4.56
N GLU A 172 -19.17 -23.96 -5.39
CA GLU A 172 -18.78 -23.19 -6.57
C GLU A 172 -17.94 -21.95 -6.21
N SER A 173 -18.38 -21.15 -5.22
CA SER A 173 -17.65 -19.96 -4.77
C SER A 173 -16.27 -20.31 -4.20
N LEU A 174 -16.17 -21.43 -3.47
CA LEU A 174 -14.90 -21.93 -2.95
C LEU A 174 -13.96 -22.37 -4.07
N THR A 175 -14.50 -23.00 -5.12
CA THR A 175 -13.72 -23.42 -6.29
C THR A 175 -13.18 -22.20 -7.05
N ASN A 176 -14.03 -21.21 -7.35
CA ASN A 176 -13.61 -19.97 -8.03
C ASN A 176 -12.55 -19.20 -7.21
N PHE A 177 -12.69 -19.17 -5.89
CA PHE A 177 -11.72 -18.53 -5.01
C PHE A 177 -10.37 -19.26 -5.00
N ASN A 178 -10.39 -20.60 -5.00
CA ASN A 178 -9.18 -21.42 -5.13
C ASN A 178 -8.51 -21.22 -6.48
N GLU A 179 -9.26 -21.14 -7.59
CA GLU A 179 -8.71 -20.87 -8.92
C GLU A 179 -8.03 -19.50 -9.02
N THR A 180 -8.54 -18.49 -8.31
CA THR A 180 -7.90 -17.17 -8.24
C THR A 180 -6.53 -17.24 -7.53
N TRP A 181 -6.40 -18.15 -6.56
CA TRP A 181 -5.19 -18.33 -5.75
C TRP A 181 -4.16 -19.26 -6.42
N GLN A 182 -4.62 -20.37 -6.99
CA GLN A 182 -3.84 -21.35 -7.75
C GLN A 182 -4.47 -21.52 -9.14
N PRO A 183 -4.18 -20.61 -10.08
CA PRO A 183 -4.71 -20.70 -11.42
C PRO A 183 -4.21 -21.95 -12.14
N GLY A 184 -5.09 -22.59 -12.91
CA GLY A 184 -4.72 -23.71 -13.77
C GLY A 184 -3.74 -23.31 -14.88
N ALA A 185 -3.08 -24.29 -15.47
CA ALA A 185 -2.09 -24.06 -16.53
C ALA A 185 -2.66 -23.28 -17.72
N GLU A 186 -3.93 -23.49 -18.06
CA GLU A 186 -4.62 -22.75 -19.12
C GLU A 186 -4.73 -21.26 -18.79
N THR A 187 -5.22 -20.91 -17.60
CA THR A 187 -5.31 -19.51 -17.13
C THR A 187 -3.95 -18.84 -17.08
N VAL A 188 -2.92 -19.55 -16.61
CA VAL A 188 -1.53 -19.05 -16.60
C VAL A 188 -1.03 -18.78 -18.02
N ASN A 189 -1.21 -19.73 -18.94
CA ASN A 189 -0.78 -19.59 -20.33
C ASN A 189 -1.53 -18.46 -21.05
N HIS A 190 -2.84 -18.33 -20.82
CA HIS A 190 -3.64 -17.22 -21.33
C HIS A 190 -3.12 -15.87 -20.83
N HIS A 191 -2.89 -15.75 -19.51
CA HIS A 191 -2.31 -14.53 -18.92
C HIS A 191 -0.95 -14.19 -19.55
N LEU A 192 -0.07 -15.18 -19.74
CA LEU A 192 1.23 -14.98 -20.37
C LEU A 192 1.12 -14.56 -21.83
N GLN A 193 0.19 -15.14 -22.60
CA GLN A 193 -0.05 -14.78 -23.99
C GLN A 193 -0.53 -13.33 -24.11
N VAL A 194 -1.56 -12.97 -23.34
CA VAL A 194 -2.10 -11.60 -23.33
C VAL A 194 -1.04 -10.59 -22.90
N MET A 195 -0.30 -10.86 -21.82
CA MET A 195 0.73 -9.93 -21.31
C MET A 195 1.97 -9.82 -22.20
N ARG A 196 2.25 -10.80 -23.06
CA ARG A 196 3.31 -10.75 -24.09
C ARG A 196 2.80 -10.22 -25.43
N GLY A 197 1.49 -10.07 -25.58
CA GLY A 197 0.85 -9.53 -26.76
C GLY A 197 1.01 -8.02 -26.89
N SER A 198 0.29 -7.48 -27.86
CA SER A 198 0.19 -6.05 -28.13
C SER A 198 -0.41 -5.28 -26.94
N TRP A 199 -0.20 -3.98 -26.93
CA TRP A 199 -0.74 -3.10 -25.89
C TRP A 199 -2.28 -3.17 -25.78
N ILE A 200 -2.98 -3.40 -26.90
CA ILE A 200 -4.45 -3.51 -26.93
C ILE A 200 -4.91 -4.83 -26.33
N GLU A 201 -4.24 -5.95 -26.64
CA GLU A 201 -4.57 -7.26 -26.06
C GLU A 201 -4.44 -7.23 -24.53
N GLN A 202 -3.39 -6.56 -24.02
CA GLN A 202 -3.18 -6.38 -22.58
C GLN A 202 -4.32 -5.65 -21.85
N MET A 203 -5.18 -4.90 -22.56
CA MET A 203 -6.32 -4.21 -21.97
C MET A 203 -7.33 -5.17 -21.35
N GLU A 204 -7.46 -6.39 -21.89
CA GLU A 204 -8.36 -7.41 -21.37
C GLU A 204 -8.12 -7.67 -19.88
N ILE A 205 -6.86 -7.90 -19.50
CA ILE A 205 -6.46 -8.13 -18.12
C ILE A 205 -6.38 -6.81 -17.36
N ARG A 206 -5.75 -5.78 -17.96
CA ARG A 206 -5.46 -4.51 -17.26
C ARG A 206 -6.73 -3.80 -16.79
N VAL A 207 -7.77 -3.75 -17.62
CA VAL A 207 -9.02 -3.07 -17.28
C VAL A 207 -9.74 -3.80 -16.14
N VAL A 208 -9.86 -5.12 -16.23
CA VAL A 208 -10.54 -5.95 -15.22
C VAL A 208 -9.83 -5.86 -13.87
N GLU A 209 -8.50 -6.04 -13.86
CA GLU A 209 -7.68 -5.94 -12.65
C GLU A 209 -7.72 -4.51 -12.06
N SER A 210 -7.70 -3.47 -12.90
CA SER A 210 -7.80 -2.07 -12.43
C SER A 210 -9.14 -1.79 -11.76
N ILE A 211 -10.24 -2.33 -12.31
CA ILE A 211 -11.57 -2.22 -11.69
C ILE A 211 -11.57 -2.95 -10.35
N GLY A 212 -11.03 -4.18 -10.29
CA GLY A 212 -10.90 -4.94 -9.04
C GLY A 212 -10.10 -4.19 -7.98
N MET A 213 -8.99 -3.56 -8.38
CA MET A 213 -8.16 -2.75 -7.51
C MET A 213 -8.89 -1.53 -6.95
N GLN A 214 -9.66 -0.82 -7.80
CA GLN A 214 -10.36 0.42 -7.43
C GLN A 214 -11.69 0.18 -6.71
N THR A 215 -12.24 -1.03 -6.79
CA THR A 215 -13.51 -1.40 -6.15
C THR A 215 -13.26 -2.35 -4.97
N TYR A 216 -13.07 -3.64 -5.25
CA TYR A 216 -12.96 -4.68 -4.24
C TYR A 216 -11.74 -4.48 -3.33
N VAL A 217 -10.52 -4.36 -3.89
CA VAL A 217 -9.31 -4.23 -3.07
C VAL A 217 -9.28 -2.90 -2.32
N PHE A 218 -9.74 -1.81 -2.96
CA PHE A 218 -9.84 -0.51 -2.29
C PHE A 218 -10.79 -0.55 -1.09
N LEU A 219 -12.00 -1.09 -1.26
CA LEU A 219 -13.03 -1.13 -0.22
C LEU A 219 -12.82 -2.23 0.83
N SER A 220 -12.06 -3.28 0.54
CA SER A 220 -11.78 -4.35 1.50
C SER A 220 -10.46 -4.15 2.25
N TYR A 221 -9.48 -3.47 1.64
CA TYR A 221 -8.10 -3.47 2.13
C TYR A 221 -7.40 -2.12 1.97
N PHE A 222 -7.09 -1.74 0.73
CA PHE A 222 -6.07 -0.72 0.45
C PHE A 222 -6.52 0.68 0.86
N GLY A 223 -7.80 1.02 0.70
CA GLY A 223 -8.36 2.31 1.08
C GLY A 223 -8.29 2.55 2.59
N TRP A 224 -8.64 1.53 3.38
CA TRP A 224 -8.58 1.57 4.85
C TRP A 224 -7.15 1.73 5.35
N ARG A 225 -6.25 0.92 4.79
CA ARG A 225 -4.81 0.95 5.09
C ARG A 225 -4.20 2.31 4.80
N CYS A 226 -4.39 2.83 3.58
CA CYS A 226 -3.84 4.12 3.16
C CYS A 226 -4.42 5.27 4.00
N THR A 227 -5.73 5.28 4.25
CA THR A 227 -6.38 6.29 5.09
C THR A 227 -5.78 6.31 6.49
N GLY A 228 -5.66 5.14 7.12
CA GLY A 228 -5.10 5.00 8.47
C GLY A 228 -3.66 5.53 8.57
N LEU A 229 -2.80 5.10 7.63
CA LEU A 229 -1.40 5.49 7.58
C LEU A 229 -1.20 6.97 7.25
N MET A 230 -2.01 7.53 6.35
CA MET A 230 -1.96 8.97 6.08
C MET A 230 -2.34 9.78 7.33
N MET A 231 -3.35 9.36 8.09
CA MET A 231 -3.72 10.03 9.35
C MET A 231 -2.61 9.94 10.41
N ILE A 232 -1.97 8.77 10.54
CA ILE A 232 -0.78 8.60 11.38
C ILE A 232 0.33 9.54 10.92
N GLY A 233 0.58 9.65 9.61
CA GLY A 233 1.55 10.59 9.05
C GLY A 233 1.26 12.05 9.36
N MET A 234 -0.01 12.47 9.30
CA MET A 234 -0.43 13.80 9.76
C MET A 234 -0.09 14.03 11.24
N ALA A 235 -0.31 13.02 12.09
CA ALA A 235 -0.01 13.10 13.51
C ALA A 235 1.50 13.17 13.79
N LEU A 236 2.29 12.30 13.16
CA LEU A 236 3.75 12.26 13.31
C LEU A 236 4.41 13.56 12.85
N PHE A 237 3.89 14.17 11.77
CA PHE A 237 4.33 15.49 11.33
C PHE A 237 4.06 16.55 12.40
N LYS A 238 2.83 16.61 12.93
CA LYS A 238 2.47 17.56 14.00
C LYS A 238 3.23 17.35 15.31
N LEU A 239 3.67 16.12 15.59
CA LEU A 239 4.53 15.79 16.73
C LEU A 239 6.01 16.11 16.48
N LYS A 240 6.34 16.68 15.32
CA LYS A 240 7.70 17.04 14.88
C LYS A 240 8.64 15.83 14.78
N ILE A 241 8.08 14.63 14.62
CA ILE A 241 8.85 13.39 14.46
C ILE A 241 9.40 13.32 13.03
N LEU A 242 8.61 13.70 12.03
CA LEU A 242 9.03 13.67 10.62
C LEU A 242 9.88 14.88 10.22
N SER A 243 9.92 15.93 11.04
CA SER A 243 10.72 17.14 10.80
C SER A 243 12.18 17.02 11.25
N ALA A 244 12.62 15.84 11.73
CA ALA A 244 13.96 15.61 12.29
C ALA A 244 14.32 16.48 13.51
N GLU A 245 13.33 16.99 14.25
CA GLU A 245 13.55 17.88 15.41
C GLU A 245 13.78 17.12 16.74
N LYS A 246 13.59 15.79 16.78
CA LYS A 246 13.79 14.99 18.00
C LYS A 246 15.26 14.60 18.20
N THR A 247 15.61 14.19 19.42
CA THR A 247 16.98 13.77 19.74
C THR A 247 17.34 12.46 19.03
N ARG A 248 18.64 12.25 18.75
CA ARG A 248 19.13 10.98 18.17
C ARG A 248 18.71 9.76 19.01
N LYS A 249 18.75 9.87 20.33
CA LYS A 249 18.32 8.81 21.27
C LYS A 249 16.84 8.46 21.13
N PHE A 250 15.99 9.45 20.85
CA PHE A 250 14.57 9.21 20.57
C PHE A 250 14.39 8.38 19.29
N TYR A 251 15.03 8.78 18.19
CA TYR A 251 14.95 8.05 16.92
C TYR A 251 15.55 6.66 17.02
N PHE A 252 16.69 6.50 17.70
CA PHE A 252 17.31 5.19 17.90
C PHE A 252 16.40 4.23 18.68
N ARG A 253 15.80 4.68 19.80
CA ARG A 253 14.85 3.86 20.57
C ARG A 253 13.61 3.51 19.77
N MET A 254 13.07 4.48 19.04
CA MET A 254 11.90 4.28 18.18
C MET A 254 12.20 3.25 17.08
N ALA A 255 13.35 3.37 16.42
CA ALA A 255 13.80 2.44 15.39
C ALA A 255 14.04 1.04 15.97
N LEU A 256 14.73 0.93 17.10
CA LEU A 256 14.98 -0.35 17.76
C LEU A 256 13.68 -1.07 18.11
N ILE A 257 12.74 -0.38 18.76
CA ILE A 257 11.45 -0.98 19.14
C ILE A 257 10.65 -1.38 17.90
N ALA A 258 10.53 -0.49 16.91
CA ALA A 258 9.75 -0.75 15.70
C ALA A 258 10.35 -1.88 14.86
N LEU A 259 11.68 -1.88 14.66
CA LEU A 259 12.35 -2.93 13.89
C LEU A 259 12.30 -4.27 14.60
N THR A 260 12.54 -4.32 15.92
CA THR A 260 12.49 -5.59 16.65
C THR A 260 11.07 -6.17 16.64
N LEU A 261 10.04 -5.39 16.97
CA LEU A 261 8.67 -5.87 16.97
C LEU A 261 8.18 -6.23 15.56
N GLY A 262 8.41 -5.34 14.59
CA GLY A 262 7.99 -5.53 13.20
C GLY A 262 8.67 -6.74 12.57
N LEU A 263 10.00 -6.83 12.61
CA LEU A 263 10.73 -7.98 12.04
C LEU A 263 10.35 -9.28 12.72
N THR A 264 10.19 -9.31 14.04
CA THR A 264 9.76 -10.54 14.73
C THR A 264 8.39 -10.99 14.24
N LEU A 265 7.44 -10.05 14.10
CA LEU A 265 6.09 -10.35 13.63
C LEU A 265 6.09 -10.85 12.18
N VAL A 266 6.80 -10.17 11.28
CA VAL A 266 6.86 -10.56 9.86
C VAL A 266 7.59 -11.88 9.67
N ILE A 267 8.72 -12.10 10.35
CA ILE A 267 9.47 -13.37 10.29
C ILE A 267 8.62 -14.51 10.84
N PHE A 268 7.91 -14.29 11.94
CA PHE A 268 6.96 -15.28 12.46
C PHE A 268 5.87 -15.60 11.42
N GLY A 269 5.30 -14.58 10.77
CA GLY A 269 4.34 -14.76 9.68
C GLY A 269 4.89 -15.58 8.51
N VAL A 270 6.12 -15.30 8.08
CA VAL A 270 6.80 -16.08 7.01
C VAL A 270 6.95 -17.55 7.40
N ILE A 271 7.40 -17.82 8.63
CA ILE A 271 7.53 -19.20 9.13
C ILE A 271 6.17 -19.91 9.10
N GLN A 272 5.11 -19.23 9.53
CA GLN A 272 3.77 -19.81 9.51
C GLN A 272 3.24 -20.06 8.10
N LEU A 273 3.44 -19.13 7.17
CA LEU A 273 3.04 -19.30 5.76
C LEU A 273 3.70 -20.55 5.14
N ILE A 274 5.00 -20.73 5.40
CA ILE A 274 5.76 -21.88 4.92
C ILE A 274 5.28 -23.18 5.57
N ASN A 275 5.08 -23.18 6.89
CA ASN A 275 4.65 -24.37 7.63
C ASN A 275 3.23 -24.84 7.26
N ASN A 276 2.36 -23.90 6.86
CA ASN A 276 1.00 -24.19 6.37
C ASN A 276 0.96 -24.37 4.84
N GLY A 277 2.10 -24.57 4.17
CA GLY A 277 2.16 -24.86 2.73
C GLY A 277 1.54 -23.79 1.83
N PHE A 278 1.43 -22.54 2.29
CA PHE A 278 0.72 -21.46 1.61
C PHE A 278 -0.75 -21.77 1.31
N GLU A 279 -1.42 -22.58 2.14
CA GLU A 279 -2.86 -22.83 2.01
C GLU A 279 -3.66 -21.53 2.04
N ILE A 280 -4.60 -21.39 1.10
CA ILE A 280 -5.40 -20.18 0.88
C ILE A 280 -6.13 -19.69 2.11
N LYS A 281 -6.83 -20.58 2.82
CA LYS A 281 -7.64 -20.22 3.98
C LYS A 281 -6.79 -19.63 5.10
N TYR A 282 -5.62 -20.20 5.33
CA TYR A 282 -4.68 -19.67 6.31
C TYR A 282 -4.01 -18.40 5.81
N SER A 283 -3.40 -18.47 4.63
CA SER A 283 -2.49 -17.46 4.12
C SER A 283 -3.20 -16.16 3.74
N PHE A 284 -4.40 -16.24 3.13
CA PHE A 284 -5.18 -15.06 2.74
C PHE A 284 -5.68 -14.32 3.98
N PHE A 285 -6.35 -15.03 4.89
CA PHE A 285 -7.13 -14.39 5.97
C PHE A 285 -6.33 -14.18 7.26
N ILE A 286 -5.34 -15.03 7.55
CA ILE A 286 -4.58 -15.01 8.81
C ILE A 286 -3.11 -14.69 8.56
N GLY A 287 -2.44 -15.45 7.70
CA GLY A 287 -1.00 -15.34 7.44
C GLY A 287 -0.58 -13.95 6.94
N SER A 288 -1.40 -13.34 6.07
CA SER A 288 -1.19 -11.98 5.56
C SER A 288 -1.17 -10.90 6.65
N GLN A 289 -1.82 -11.14 7.80
CA GLN A 289 -1.98 -10.13 8.85
C GLN A 289 -0.66 -9.83 9.57
N PHE A 290 0.24 -10.82 9.68
CA PHE A 290 1.56 -10.61 10.28
C PHE A 290 2.37 -9.55 9.50
N ASN A 291 2.31 -9.62 8.17
CA ASN A 291 2.96 -8.65 7.30
C ASN A 291 2.20 -7.32 7.19
N TYR A 292 0.87 -7.36 7.34
CA TYR A 292 0.06 -6.15 7.39
C TYR A 292 0.43 -5.27 8.58
N TRP A 293 0.60 -5.86 9.76
CA TRP A 293 0.85 -5.16 11.02
C TRP A 293 2.32 -4.91 11.34
N GLY A 294 3.24 -5.74 10.82
CA GLY A 294 4.68 -5.69 11.08
C GLY A 294 5.42 -4.66 10.24
#